data_AF-A0A7S2M331-F1
#
_entry.id   AF-A0A7S2M331-F1
#
_cell.length_a   1.000
_cell.length_b   1.000
_cell.length_c   1.000
_cell.angle_alpha   90.00
_cell.angle_beta   90.00
_cell.angle_gamma   90.00
#
_symmetry.space_group_name_H-M   'P 1'
#
loop_
_entity.id
_entity.type
_entity.pdbx_description
1 polymer ?
#
loop_
_entity_poly.entity_id
_entity_poly.type
_entity_poly.pdbx_seq_one_letter_code
_entity_poly.pdbx_strand_id
1 'polypeptide(L)'
;LEPLGVCLLAVALGAWAWQLQHSFDRACRELFLLQYRTAAKAQHFRLLLACLLPVQIVEPYFRRCIRFEGGGLLESPVARRVSCAGVLFVAIDDFERMTTSHAPIDLIKFLNRLFTALDRRCKESRGLVKIETVGEVYVAASGLFAETDMPDEGGSDAAEDEEGEQDCGEAAGRGAGVSRLAAFALNARSVASGLGVSLRMGLHSGPIVAGIIGDKLPRFRLFGDTVNAAARLEQHCPPSRLLASSAAAELLRPAANLRGVGHGA
;
A
#
# COMPACT_ATOMS: atom_id res chain seq x y z
N LEU A 1 -37.34 -26.97 64.37
CA LEU A 1 -36.48 -26.38 63.32
C LEU A 1 -36.10 -25.00 63.80
N GLU A 2 -34.89 -24.90 64.34
CA GLU A 2 -34.40 -23.75 65.12
C GLU A 2 -34.23 -22.49 64.25
N PRO A 3 -34.77 -21.31 64.65
CA PRO A 3 -34.67 -20.06 63.89
C PRO A 3 -33.22 -19.61 63.64
N LEU A 4 -32.28 -20.05 64.48
CA LEU A 4 -30.83 -19.80 64.33
C LEU A 4 -30.22 -20.43 63.07
N GLY A 5 -30.72 -21.59 62.64
CA GLY A 5 -30.20 -22.28 61.45
C GLY A 5 -30.52 -21.55 60.14
N VAL A 6 -31.67 -20.88 60.08
CA VAL A 6 -32.12 -20.08 58.92
C VAL A 6 -31.26 -18.82 58.76
N CYS A 7 -30.90 -18.17 59.87
CA CYS A 7 -30.02 -16.99 59.86
C CYS A 7 -28.61 -17.34 59.38
N LEU A 8 -28.03 -18.46 59.82
CA LEU A 8 -26.70 -18.91 59.39
C LEU A 8 -26.66 -19.23 57.88
N LEU A 9 -27.70 -19.88 57.35
CA LEU A 9 -27.85 -20.14 55.92
C LEU A 9 -27.96 -18.85 55.11
N ALA A 10 -28.72 -17.86 55.58
CA ALA A 10 -28.85 -16.57 54.89
C ALA A 10 -27.51 -15.80 54.83
N VAL A 11 -26.74 -15.81 55.91
CA VAL A 11 -25.40 -15.19 55.94
C VAL A 11 -24.42 -15.93 55.02
N ALA A 12 -24.45 -17.26 55.02
CA ALA A 12 -23.59 -18.07 54.14
C ALA A 12 -23.93 -17.85 52.66
N LEU A 13 -25.22 -17.79 52.30
CA LEU A 13 -25.68 -17.48 50.94
C LEU A 13 -25.30 -16.05 50.54
N GLY A 14 -25.41 -15.07 51.45
CA GLY A 14 -24.98 -13.70 51.21
C GLY A 14 -23.46 -13.59 50.98
N ALA A 15 -22.66 -14.28 51.79
CA ALA A 15 -21.21 -14.34 51.61
C ALA A 15 -20.82 -15.05 50.30
N TRP A 16 -21.53 -16.13 49.93
CA TRP A 16 -21.31 -16.83 48.67
C TRP A 16 -21.69 -15.96 47.46
N ALA A 17 -22.83 -15.27 47.51
CA ALA A 17 -23.26 -14.34 46.48
C ALA A 17 -22.29 -13.16 46.33
N TRP A 18 -21.81 -12.59 47.44
CA TRP A 18 -20.79 -11.54 47.43
C TRP A 18 -19.47 -12.03 46.81
N GLN A 19 -19.02 -13.22 47.19
CA GLN A 19 -17.82 -13.84 46.62
C GLN A 19 -17.98 -14.10 45.11
N LEU A 20 -19.16 -14.58 44.69
CA LEU A 20 -19.48 -14.82 43.29
C LEU A 20 -19.46 -13.50 42.50
N GLN A 21 -20.11 -12.45 43.01
CA GLN A 21 -20.16 -11.14 42.35
C GLN A 21 -18.78 -10.48 42.29
N HIS A 22 -17.99 -10.57 43.36
CA HIS A 22 -16.61 -10.09 43.36
C HIS A 22 -15.72 -10.86 42.37
N SER A 23 -15.92 -12.17 42.25
CA SER A 23 -15.21 -12.99 41.25
C SER A 23 -15.60 -12.64 39.82
N PHE A 24 -16.89 -12.37 39.58
CA PHE A 24 -17.41 -11.94 38.29
C PHE A 24 -16.86 -10.56 37.91
N ASP A 25 -16.90 -9.58 38.83
CA ASP A 25 -16.33 -8.25 38.61
C ASP A 25 -14.83 -8.30 38.30
N ARG A 26 -14.07 -9.18 38.99
CA ARG A 26 -12.66 -9.41 38.68
C ARG A 26 -12.50 -10.00 37.28
N ALA A 27 -13.27 -11.02 36.92
CA ALA A 27 -13.21 -11.64 35.60
C ALA A 27 -13.55 -10.63 34.48
N CYS A 28 -14.58 -9.80 34.66
CA CYS A 28 -14.94 -8.73 33.74
C CYS A 28 -13.81 -7.71 33.58
N ARG A 29 -13.16 -7.29 34.68
CA ARG A 29 -12.01 -6.37 34.63
C ARG A 29 -10.81 -6.98 33.93
N GLU A 30 -10.49 -8.24 34.20
CA GLU A 30 -9.39 -8.94 33.54
C GLU A 30 -9.66 -9.09 32.03
N LEU A 31 -10.87 -9.47 31.66
CA LEU A 31 -11.28 -9.60 30.26
C LEU A 31 -11.22 -8.25 29.53
N PHE A 32 -11.68 -7.17 30.17
CA PHE A 32 -11.54 -5.82 29.66
C PHE A 32 -10.07 -5.42 29.46
N LEU A 33 -9.20 -5.68 30.44
CA LEU A 33 -7.77 -5.35 30.33
C LEU A 33 -7.08 -6.17 29.23
N LEU A 34 -7.46 -7.44 29.06
CA LEU A 34 -6.96 -8.28 27.97
C LEU A 34 -7.40 -7.74 26.61
N GLN A 35 -8.69 -7.44 26.44
CA GLN A 35 -9.23 -6.84 25.22
C GLN A 35 -8.57 -5.50 24.89
N TYR A 36 -8.34 -4.66 25.90
CA TYR A 36 -7.66 -3.38 25.71
C TYR A 36 -6.21 -3.57 25.25
N ARG A 37 -5.47 -4.50 25.88
CA ARG A 37 -4.09 -4.81 25.50
C ARG A 37 -4.00 -5.43 24.11
N THR A 38 -4.92 -6.32 23.73
CA THR A 38 -4.94 -6.90 22.39
C THR A 38 -5.30 -5.85 21.33
N ALA A 39 -6.27 -4.98 21.60
CA ALA A 39 -6.61 -3.87 20.72
C ALA A 39 -5.43 -2.89 20.52
N ALA A 40 -4.75 -2.50 21.61
CA ALA A 40 -3.60 -1.61 21.54
C ALA A 40 -2.41 -2.22 20.76
N LYS A 41 -2.17 -3.53 20.93
CA LYS A 41 -1.16 -4.28 20.15
C LYS A 41 -1.55 -4.37 18.68
N ALA A 42 -2.81 -4.67 18.38
CA ALA A 42 -3.31 -4.73 17.01
C ALA A 42 -3.18 -3.37 16.30
N GLN A 43 -3.47 -2.27 16.99
CA GLN A 43 -3.33 -0.92 16.45
C GLN A 43 -1.86 -0.57 16.13
N HIS A 44 -0.93 -0.87 17.04
CA HIS A 44 0.50 -0.69 16.77
C HIS A 44 0.96 -1.50 15.55
N PHE A 45 0.54 -2.75 15.46
CA PHE A 45 0.90 -3.62 14.35
C PHE A 45 0.33 -3.12 13.01
N ARG A 46 -0.92 -2.63 13.00
CA ARG A 46 -1.53 -1.98 11.83
C ARG A 46 -0.73 -0.77 11.34
N LEU A 47 -0.28 0.08 12.26
CA LEU A 47 0.54 1.25 11.91
C LEU A 47 1.88 0.84 11.30
N LEU A 48 2.54 -0.18 11.85
CA LEU A 48 3.80 -0.70 11.31
C LEU A 48 3.61 -1.31 9.91
N LEU A 49 2.54 -2.07 9.70
CA LEU A 49 2.22 -2.61 8.38
C LEU A 49 1.90 -1.51 7.36
N ALA A 50 1.20 -0.44 7.76
CA ALA A 50 0.93 0.70 6.87
C ALA A 50 2.20 1.47 6.45
N CYS A 51 3.33 1.28 7.15
CA CYS A 51 4.63 1.78 6.70
C CYS A 51 5.29 0.87 5.65
N LEU A 52 4.91 -0.42 5.58
CA LEU A 52 5.52 -1.43 4.72
C LEU A 52 4.66 -1.76 3.49
N LEU A 53 3.35 -1.68 3.63
CA LEU A 53 2.36 -2.10 2.65
C LEU A 53 1.40 -0.94 2.34
N PRO A 54 0.87 -0.88 1.10
CA PRO A 54 -0.24 0.02 0.79
C PRO A 54 -1.41 -0.20 1.74
N VAL A 55 -2.03 0.88 2.21
CA VAL A 55 -3.12 0.83 3.21
C VAL A 55 -4.28 -0.06 2.77
N GLN A 56 -4.55 -0.11 1.46
CA GLN A 56 -5.59 -0.93 0.83
C GLN A 56 -5.35 -2.43 1.01
N ILE A 57 -4.10 -2.85 1.25
CA ILE A 57 -3.73 -4.27 1.42
C ILE A 57 -3.56 -4.62 2.89
N VAL A 58 -3.31 -3.65 3.78
CA VAL A 58 -3.07 -3.90 5.21
C VAL A 58 -4.20 -4.70 5.85
N GLU A 59 -5.45 -4.30 5.62
CA GLU A 59 -6.61 -4.98 6.23
C GLU A 59 -6.90 -6.36 5.59
N PRO A 60 -6.91 -6.52 4.25
CA PRO A 60 -6.97 -7.85 3.63
C PRO A 60 -5.86 -8.80 4.08
N TYR A 61 -4.63 -8.30 4.22
CA TYR A 61 -3.50 -9.08 4.72
C TYR A 61 -3.71 -9.49 6.17
N PHE A 62 -4.21 -8.60 7.02
CA PHE A 62 -4.52 -8.90 8.42
C PHE A 62 -5.62 -9.97 8.54
N ARG A 63 -6.71 -9.87 7.76
CA ARG A 63 -7.82 -10.83 7.79
C ARG A 63 -7.44 -12.22 7.26
N ARG A 64 -6.63 -12.29 6.20
CA ARG A 64 -6.27 -13.55 5.52
C ARG A 64 -5.06 -14.24 6.16
N CYS A 65 -3.96 -13.53 6.36
CA CYS A 65 -2.69 -14.16 6.74
C CYS A 65 -2.46 -14.24 8.25
N ILE A 66 -3.27 -13.57 9.08
CA ILE A 66 -3.09 -13.50 10.54
C ILE A 66 -4.24 -14.21 11.30
N ARG A 67 -4.91 -15.20 10.66
CA ARG A 67 -5.75 -16.13 11.43
C ARG A 67 -4.85 -17.07 12.25
N PHE A 68 -4.89 -16.88 13.56
CA PHE A 68 -4.10 -17.55 14.59
C PHE A 68 -4.51 -19.00 14.90
N GLU A 69 -5.05 -19.76 13.94
CA GLU A 69 -5.36 -21.18 14.16
C GLU A 69 -4.20 -22.07 13.70
N GLY A 70 -3.31 -22.42 14.64
CA GLY A 70 -2.42 -23.58 14.46
C GLY A 70 -0.91 -23.34 14.29
N GLY A 71 -0.41 -22.10 14.44
CA GLY A 71 1.04 -21.86 14.52
C GLY A 71 1.81 -21.99 13.19
N GLY A 72 1.12 -21.99 12.06
CA GLY A 72 1.70 -21.79 10.74
C GLY A 72 0.93 -20.70 9.97
N LEU A 73 1.62 -19.89 9.16
CA LEU A 73 0.96 -19.06 8.16
C LEU A 73 0.30 -20.00 7.14
N LEU A 74 -1.01 -20.18 7.24
CA LEU A 74 -1.79 -20.93 6.25
C LEU A 74 -2.30 -19.99 5.16
N GLU A 75 -2.15 -20.50 3.94
CA GLU A 75 -2.57 -20.02 2.62
C GLU A 75 -1.81 -18.84 1.99
N SER A 76 -1.12 -19.23 0.91
CA SER A 76 -0.54 -18.52 -0.24
C SER A 76 -0.50 -16.98 -0.22
N PRO A 77 0.61 -16.34 -0.66
CA PRO A 77 0.73 -14.89 -0.72
C PRO A 77 -0.49 -14.26 -1.40
N VAL A 78 -1.09 -13.25 -0.75
CA VAL A 78 -2.17 -12.44 -1.33
C VAL A 78 -1.69 -11.94 -2.69
N ALA A 79 -2.19 -12.56 -3.76
CA ALA A 79 -1.82 -12.27 -5.13
C ALA A 79 -3.10 -12.04 -5.94
N ARG A 80 -3.12 -10.96 -6.70
CA ARG A 80 -4.24 -10.56 -7.54
C ARG A 80 -3.77 -10.29 -8.95
N ARG A 81 -4.49 -10.82 -9.94
CA ARG A 81 -4.32 -10.45 -11.33
C ARG A 81 -5.03 -9.12 -11.60
N VAL A 82 -4.33 -8.20 -12.23
CA VAL A 82 -4.86 -6.91 -12.66
C VAL A 82 -4.79 -6.88 -14.19
N SER A 83 -5.94 -6.78 -14.84
CA SER A 83 -6.04 -6.84 -16.31
C SER A 83 -5.34 -5.65 -16.98
N CYS A 84 -5.35 -4.48 -16.34
CA CYS A 84 -4.66 -3.30 -16.83
C CYS A 84 -4.22 -2.39 -15.67
N ALA A 85 -2.91 -2.27 -15.48
CA ALA A 85 -2.29 -1.33 -14.55
C ALA A 85 -1.40 -0.35 -15.32
N GLY A 86 -1.27 0.88 -14.83
CA GLY A 86 -0.22 1.81 -15.26
C GLY A 86 1.00 1.64 -14.37
N VAL A 87 2.19 1.50 -14.94
CA VAL A 87 3.46 1.37 -14.20
C VAL A 87 4.41 2.46 -14.66
N LEU A 88 4.95 3.21 -13.70
CA LEU A 88 5.88 4.30 -13.92
C LEU A 88 7.19 4.02 -13.17
N PHE A 89 8.27 4.04 -13.92
CA PHE A 89 9.64 4.06 -13.42
C PHE A 89 10.16 5.48 -13.51
N VAL A 90 10.78 5.97 -12.43
CA VAL A 90 11.39 7.29 -12.35
C VAL A 90 12.80 7.11 -11.81
N ALA A 91 13.82 7.32 -12.63
CA ALA A 91 15.22 7.23 -12.21
C ALA A 91 15.88 8.61 -12.21
N ILE A 92 16.84 8.78 -11.31
CA ILE A 92 17.72 9.95 -11.30
C ILE A 92 18.74 9.79 -12.44
N ASP A 93 18.83 10.80 -13.29
CA ASP A 93 19.83 10.84 -14.35
C ASP A 93 21.24 11.08 -13.78
N ASP A 94 22.27 10.53 -14.42
CA ASP A 94 23.68 10.64 -13.99
C ASP A 94 23.94 10.26 -12.51
N PHE A 95 23.17 9.33 -11.95
CA PHE A 95 23.31 8.93 -10.54
C PHE A 95 24.71 8.40 -10.18
N GLU A 96 25.37 7.67 -11.08
CA GLU A 96 26.74 7.18 -10.88
C GLU A 96 27.72 8.32 -10.57
N ARG A 97 27.61 9.44 -11.29
CA ARG A 97 28.42 10.63 -11.02
C ARG A 97 28.12 11.22 -9.65
N MET A 98 26.85 11.23 -9.23
CA MET A 98 26.46 11.70 -7.90
C MET A 98 27.07 10.83 -6.80
N THR A 99 27.07 9.50 -6.96
CA THR A 99 27.65 8.56 -5.99
C THR A 99 29.15 8.72 -5.84
N THR A 100 29.85 9.10 -6.91
CA THR A 100 31.31 9.33 -6.90
C THR A 100 31.67 10.70 -6.33
N SER A 101 30.83 11.71 -6.56
CA SER A 101 31.13 13.10 -6.21
C SER A 101 30.71 13.50 -4.79
N HIS A 102 29.77 12.77 -4.18
CA HIS A 102 29.21 13.12 -2.86
C HIS A 102 29.63 12.14 -1.77
N ALA A 103 29.78 12.64 -0.56
CA ALA A 103 29.89 11.77 0.60
C ALA A 103 28.61 10.91 0.75
N PRO A 104 28.71 9.63 1.12
CA PRO A 104 27.56 8.73 1.21
C PRO A 104 26.41 9.28 2.09
N ILE A 105 26.75 9.95 3.19
CA ILE A 105 25.76 10.52 4.10
C ILE A 105 24.94 11.65 3.45
N ASP A 106 25.57 12.47 2.60
CA ASP A 106 24.91 13.58 1.94
C ASP A 106 24.09 13.10 0.74
N LEU A 107 24.55 12.04 0.06
CA LEU A 107 23.76 11.34 -0.94
C LEU A 107 22.48 10.76 -0.34
N ILE A 108 22.57 10.08 0.81
CA ILE A 108 21.39 9.53 1.50
C ILE A 108 20.42 10.65 1.92
N LYS A 109 20.93 11.77 2.46
CA LYS A 109 20.08 12.94 2.78
C LYS A 109 19.41 13.53 1.54
N PHE A 110 20.12 13.56 0.41
CA PHE A 110 19.57 14.01 -0.86
C PHE A 110 18.46 13.07 -1.36
N LEU A 111 18.74 11.77 -1.44
CA LEU A 111 17.77 10.75 -1.85
C LEU A 111 16.52 10.78 -0.96
N ASN A 112 16.70 10.89 0.36
CA ASN A 112 15.58 10.97 1.28
C ASN A 112 14.73 12.23 1.04
N ARG A 113 15.35 13.38 0.76
CA ARG A 113 14.63 14.62 0.41
C ARG A 113 13.83 14.46 -0.88
N LEU A 114 14.45 13.92 -1.93
CA LEU A 114 13.80 13.71 -3.23
C LEU A 114 12.64 12.71 -3.11
N PHE A 115 12.88 11.51 -2.59
CA PHE A 115 11.85 10.47 -2.49
C PHE A 115 10.75 10.84 -1.49
N THR A 116 11.06 11.55 -0.39
CA THR A 116 10.00 12.07 0.50
C THR A 116 9.12 13.10 -0.23
N ALA A 117 9.69 13.93 -1.10
CA ALA A 117 8.90 14.87 -1.89
C ALA A 117 8.02 14.14 -2.92
N LEU A 118 8.54 13.10 -3.58
CA LEU A 118 7.76 12.25 -4.48
C LEU A 118 6.66 11.49 -3.74
N ASP A 119 6.94 10.96 -2.55
CA ASP A 119 5.97 10.25 -1.70
C ASP A 119 4.78 11.15 -1.35
N ARG A 120 5.01 12.42 -1.04
CA ARG A 120 3.93 13.39 -0.78
C ARG A 120 3.06 13.59 -2.02
N ARG A 121 3.66 13.80 -3.19
CA ARG A 121 2.93 13.94 -4.46
C ARG A 121 2.16 12.68 -4.85
N CYS A 122 2.70 11.51 -4.54
CA CYS A 122 2.04 10.24 -4.76
C CYS A 122 0.80 10.11 -3.86
N LYS A 123 0.91 10.48 -2.57
CA LYS A 123 -0.22 10.47 -1.63
C LYS A 123 -1.33 11.47 -1.99
N GLU A 124 -0.96 12.65 -2.51
CA GLU A 124 -1.92 13.66 -2.99
C GLU A 124 -2.70 13.18 -4.23
N SER A 125 -2.13 12.25 -5.01
CA SER A 125 -2.73 11.77 -6.25
C SER A 125 -3.59 10.53 -6.00
N ARG A 126 -4.92 10.69 -6.11
CA ARG A 126 -5.88 9.60 -5.85
C ARG A 126 -5.62 8.40 -6.77
N GLY A 127 -5.56 7.20 -6.19
CA GLY A 127 -5.37 5.95 -6.93
C GLY A 127 -3.94 5.70 -7.44
N LEU A 128 -2.94 6.50 -7.01
CA LEU A 128 -1.53 6.18 -7.18
C LEU A 128 -0.98 5.44 -5.96
N VAL A 129 -0.16 4.43 -6.23
CA VAL A 129 0.41 3.57 -5.20
C VAL A 129 1.92 3.52 -5.42
N LYS A 130 2.68 3.88 -4.38
CA LYS A 130 4.11 3.63 -4.34
C LYS A 130 4.34 2.13 -4.17
N ILE A 131 5.17 1.55 -5.04
CA ILE A 131 5.51 0.13 -4.98
C ILE A 131 6.80 -0.05 -4.20
N GLU A 132 7.89 0.49 -4.73
CA GLU A 132 9.19 0.40 -4.08
C GLU A 132 10.14 1.50 -4.57
N THR A 133 11.27 1.58 -3.88
CA THR A 133 12.40 2.41 -4.27
C THR A 133 13.63 1.51 -4.24
N VAL A 134 14.33 1.42 -5.37
CA VAL A 134 15.50 0.55 -5.55
C VAL A 134 16.63 1.43 -6.07
N GLY A 135 17.60 1.72 -5.19
CA GLY A 135 18.69 2.65 -5.51
C GLY A 135 18.17 4.05 -5.85
N GLU A 136 18.44 4.47 -7.08
CA GLU A 136 18.04 5.73 -7.71
C GLU A 136 16.66 5.70 -8.36
N VAL A 137 16.02 4.52 -8.41
CA VAL A 137 14.75 4.30 -9.11
C VAL A 137 13.58 4.31 -8.14
N TYR A 138 12.58 5.13 -8.45
CA TYR A 138 11.29 5.20 -7.78
C TYR A 138 10.22 4.56 -8.67
N VAL A 139 9.46 3.62 -8.11
CA VAL A 139 8.42 2.88 -8.83
C VAL A 139 7.05 3.19 -8.25
N ALA A 140 6.14 3.65 -9.10
CA ALA A 140 4.74 3.88 -8.78
C ALA A 140 3.83 3.21 -9.80
N ALA A 141 2.64 2.85 -9.36
CA ALA A 141 1.63 2.25 -10.21
C ALA A 141 0.23 2.83 -9.95
N SER A 142 -0.66 2.64 -10.92
CA SER A 142 -2.06 3.03 -10.88
C SER A 142 -2.95 1.91 -11.42
N GLY A 143 -4.25 1.98 -11.09
CA GLY A 143 -5.21 0.94 -11.49
C GLY A 143 -5.07 -0.36 -10.69
N LEU A 144 -4.35 -0.33 -9.57
CA LEU A 144 -4.10 -1.52 -8.74
C LEU A 144 -5.28 -1.91 -7.86
N PHE A 145 -6.12 -0.95 -7.45
CA PHE A 145 -7.26 -1.13 -6.55
C PHE A 145 -8.49 -0.48 -7.15
N ALA A 146 -9.69 -1.01 -6.85
CA ALA A 146 -10.93 -0.38 -7.27
C ALA A 146 -11.10 0.98 -6.55
N GLU A 147 -11.81 1.94 -7.14
CA GLU A 147 -12.02 3.24 -6.48
C GLU A 147 -12.83 3.10 -5.17
N THR A 148 -13.60 2.03 -5.02
CA THR A 148 -14.29 1.58 -3.80
C THR A 148 -13.37 0.96 -2.74
N ASP A 149 -12.16 0.51 -3.09
CA ASP A 149 -11.16 0.00 -2.14
C ASP A 149 -10.40 1.14 -1.45
N MET A 150 -10.63 2.40 -1.86
CA MET A 150 -10.08 3.57 -1.17
C MET A 150 -10.86 3.77 0.12
N PRO A 151 -10.18 3.95 1.27
CA PRO A 151 -10.88 4.14 2.54
C PRO A 151 -11.67 5.45 2.47
N ASP A 152 -12.98 5.35 2.22
CA ASP A 152 -13.92 6.36 2.66
C ASP A 152 -13.92 6.32 4.21
N GLU A 153 -13.95 7.49 4.83
CA GLU A 153 -14.08 7.62 6.30
C GLU A 153 -15.43 7.08 6.83
N GLY A 154 -16.27 6.51 5.98
CA GLY A 154 -17.49 5.78 6.33
C GLY A 154 -17.29 4.29 6.12
N GLY A 155 -17.12 3.56 7.22
CA GLY A 155 -17.05 2.10 7.20
C GLY A 155 -18.26 1.49 6.49
N SER A 156 -18.01 0.85 5.36
CA SER A 156 -18.88 -0.19 4.84
C SER A 156 -18.02 -1.44 4.63
N ASP A 157 -18.31 -2.45 5.44
CA ASP A 157 -17.81 -3.81 5.26
C ASP A 157 -18.43 -4.38 3.98
N ALA A 158 -17.83 -4.09 2.82
CA ALA A 158 -18.09 -4.83 1.60
C ALA A 158 -17.00 -5.90 1.46
N ALA A 159 -17.21 -7.01 2.17
CA ALA A 159 -16.51 -8.25 1.96
C ALA A 159 -17.37 -9.13 1.05
N GLU A 160 -17.14 -9.06 -0.26
CA GLU A 160 -17.60 -10.06 -1.23
C GLU A 160 -16.46 -10.28 -2.26
N ASP A 161 -15.98 -11.53 -2.30
CA ASP A 161 -15.71 -12.35 -3.51
C ASP A 161 -14.57 -11.92 -4.47
N GLU A 162 -13.64 -12.73 -5.00
CA GLU A 162 -13.24 -14.16 -4.99
C GLU A 162 -11.71 -14.20 -5.30
N GLU A 163 -11.12 -15.37 -5.55
CA GLU A 163 -9.91 -15.53 -6.41
C GLU A 163 -10.19 -15.14 -7.88
N GLY A 164 -11.04 -14.15 -8.09
CA GLY A 164 -11.56 -13.72 -9.37
C GLY A 164 -10.60 -12.78 -10.08
N GLU A 165 -10.49 -12.99 -11.39
CA GLU A 165 -9.98 -12.01 -12.33
C GLU A 165 -10.83 -10.74 -12.19
N GLN A 166 -10.43 -9.84 -11.29
CA GLN A 166 -11.12 -8.58 -11.11
C GLN A 166 -10.80 -7.74 -12.33
N ASP A 167 -11.67 -7.84 -13.33
CA ASP A 167 -11.70 -6.94 -14.45
C ASP A 167 -12.09 -5.58 -13.88
N CYS A 168 -11.10 -4.82 -13.40
CA CYS A 168 -11.28 -3.46 -12.95
C CYS A 168 -11.95 -2.72 -14.11
N GLY A 169 -13.26 -2.57 -13.95
CA GLY A 169 -14.22 -2.26 -14.98
C GLY A 169 -13.99 -0.89 -15.58
N GLU A 170 -14.43 -0.80 -16.83
CA GLU A 170 -14.51 0.37 -17.69
C GLU A 170 -13.16 0.95 -18.16
N ALA A 171 -12.99 0.94 -19.48
CA ALA A 171 -11.89 1.62 -20.18
C ALA A 171 -11.69 3.08 -19.74
N ALA A 172 -12.76 3.73 -19.24
CA ALA A 172 -12.72 5.08 -18.67
C ALA A 172 -11.86 5.18 -17.39
N GLY A 173 -11.98 4.23 -16.46
CA GLY A 173 -11.16 4.19 -15.24
C GLY A 173 -9.68 3.91 -15.53
N ARG A 174 -9.40 3.07 -16.54
CA ARG A 174 -8.04 2.72 -17.00
C ARG A 174 -7.29 3.96 -17.52
N GLY A 175 -7.95 4.75 -18.37
CA GLY A 175 -7.39 6.00 -18.90
C GLY A 175 -7.10 7.05 -17.81
N ALA A 176 -8.02 7.17 -16.84
CA ALA A 176 -7.86 8.10 -15.72
C ALA A 176 -6.66 7.74 -14.83
N GLY A 177 -6.45 6.46 -14.53
CA GLY A 177 -5.29 5.99 -13.76
C GLY A 177 -3.96 6.30 -14.44
N VAL A 178 -3.84 6.04 -15.75
CA VAL A 178 -2.62 6.32 -16.52
C VAL A 178 -2.38 7.82 -16.67
N SER A 179 -3.45 8.61 -16.84
CA SER A 179 -3.38 10.08 -16.90
C SER A 179 -2.90 10.69 -15.59
N ARG A 180 -3.37 10.19 -14.44
CA ARG A 180 -2.87 10.60 -13.11
C ARG A 180 -1.38 10.26 -12.95
N LEU A 181 -0.96 9.08 -13.42
CA LEU A 181 0.43 8.65 -13.37
C LEU A 181 1.34 9.54 -14.25
N ALA A 182 0.87 9.92 -15.44
CA ALA A 182 1.56 10.86 -16.31
C ALA A 182 1.63 12.29 -15.71
N ALA A 183 0.55 12.77 -15.09
CA ALA A 183 0.55 14.04 -14.36
C ALA A 183 1.52 14.02 -13.17
N PHE A 184 1.56 12.91 -12.43
CA PHE A 184 2.56 12.70 -11.37
C PHE A 184 3.99 12.75 -11.92
N ALA A 185 4.27 12.12 -13.06
CA ALA A 185 5.59 12.16 -13.70
C ALA A 185 6.02 13.60 -14.05
N LEU A 186 5.11 14.42 -14.58
CA LEU A 186 5.39 15.83 -14.88
C LEU A 186 5.67 16.65 -13.61
N ASN A 187 4.94 16.39 -12.53
CA ASN A 187 5.18 17.01 -11.22
C ASN A 187 6.51 16.55 -10.61
N ALA A 188 6.83 15.26 -10.72
CA ALA A 188 8.10 14.69 -10.26
C ALA A 188 9.28 15.36 -10.95
N ARG A 189 9.18 15.62 -12.26
CA ARG A 189 10.16 16.41 -13.01
C ARG A 189 10.36 17.81 -12.43
N SER A 190 9.27 18.52 -12.13
CA SER A 190 9.33 19.86 -11.53
C SER A 190 10.03 19.86 -10.17
N VAL A 191 9.70 18.88 -9.32
CA VAL A 191 10.35 18.69 -8.01
C VAL A 191 11.85 18.43 -8.16
N ALA A 192 12.22 17.54 -9.08
CA ALA A 192 13.61 17.20 -9.35
C ALA A 192 14.42 18.38 -9.90
N SER A 193 13.83 19.17 -10.83
CA SER A 193 14.45 20.40 -11.34
C SER A 193 14.69 21.41 -10.22
N GLY A 194 13.77 21.55 -9.26
CA GLY A 194 13.97 22.38 -8.07
C GLY A 194 15.09 21.91 -7.14
N LEU A 195 15.50 20.64 -7.25
CA LEU A 195 16.61 20.04 -6.52
C LEU A 195 17.89 19.93 -7.36
N GLY A 196 17.90 20.46 -8.59
CA GLY A 196 19.06 20.47 -9.48
C GLY A 196 19.39 19.12 -10.12
N VAL A 197 18.42 18.20 -10.20
CA VAL A 197 18.60 16.90 -10.87
C VAL A 197 17.61 16.69 -12.01
N SER A 198 18.04 15.94 -13.01
CA SER A 198 17.20 15.48 -14.11
C SER A 198 16.63 14.09 -13.78
N LEU A 199 15.44 13.79 -14.28
CA LEU A 199 14.82 12.47 -14.16
C LEU A 199 14.63 11.84 -15.54
N ARG A 200 14.83 10.53 -15.60
CA ARG A 200 14.42 9.67 -16.72
C ARG A 200 13.18 8.92 -16.29
N MET A 201 12.17 8.86 -17.15
CA MET A 201 10.88 8.28 -16.78
C MET A 201 10.33 7.37 -17.88
N GLY A 202 9.90 6.18 -17.48
CA GLY A 202 9.31 5.16 -18.34
C GLY A 202 7.89 4.82 -17.89
N LEU A 203 6.91 4.97 -18.78
CA LEU A 203 5.50 4.71 -18.53
C LEU A 203 4.97 3.64 -19.47
N HIS A 204 4.43 2.57 -18.90
CA HIS A 204 3.74 1.54 -19.66
C HIS A 204 2.45 1.13 -18.97
N SER A 205 1.52 0.58 -19.75
CA SER A 205 0.26 0.07 -19.24
C SER A 205 -0.05 -1.29 -19.84
N GLY A 206 -0.54 -2.20 -19.00
CA GLY A 206 -0.83 -3.57 -19.38
C GLY A 206 -1.12 -4.48 -18.18
N PRO A 207 -1.29 -5.78 -18.41
CA PRO A 207 -1.65 -6.74 -17.36
C PRO A 207 -0.47 -7.02 -16.42
N ILE A 208 -0.77 -7.15 -15.14
CA ILE A 208 0.21 -7.53 -14.11
C ILE A 208 -0.41 -8.46 -13.08
N VAL A 209 0.44 -9.09 -12.29
CA VAL A 209 0.07 -9.78 -11.05
C VAL A 209 0.68 -9.01 -9.89
N ALA A 210 -0.14 -8.55 -8.97
CA ALA A 210 0.28 -7.81 -7.78
C ALA A 210 0.16 -8.71 -6.55
N GLY A 211 1.14 -8.72 -5.67
CA GLY A 211 1.03 -9.52 -4.45
C GLY A 211 2.09 -9.27 -3.39
N ILE A 212 1.88 -9.85 -2.21
CA ILE A 212 2.81 -9.73 -1.07
C ILE A 212 3.78 -10.91 -1.06
N ILE A 213 5.07 -10.63 -0.91
CA ILE A 213 6.10 -11.68 -0.83
C ILE A 213 6.89 -11.55 0.47
N GLY A 214 7.14 -12.70 1.08
CA GLY A 214 8.01 -12.85 2.24
C GLY A 214 7.25 -12.84 3.56
N ASP A 215 7.77 -13.59 4.53
CA ASP A 215 7.18 -13.76 5.86
C ASP A 215 7.71 -12.72 6.86
N LYS A 216 9.03 -12.61 7.00
CA LYS A 216 9.66 -11.70 7.99
C LYS A 216 9.64 -10.22 7.61
N LEU A 217 9.54 -9.91 6.32
CA LEU A 217 9.47 -8.55 5.77
C LEU A 217 8.57 -8.59 4.54
N PRO A 218 7.24 -8.63 4.73
CA PRO A 218 6.30 -8.69 3.62
C PRO A 218 6.46 -7.44 2.75
N ARG A 219 6.69 -7.65 1.45
CA ARG A 219 6.78 -6.58 0.47
C ARG A 219 5.69 -6.75 -0.58
N PHE A 220 4.95 -5.69 -0.83
CA PHE A 220 4.05 -5.65 -1.96
C PHE A 220 4.84 -5.42 -3.25
N ARG A 221 4.71 -6.32 -4.22
CA ARG A 221 5.42 -6.28 -5.50
C ARG A 221 4.48 -6.51 -6.67
N LEU A 222 4.91 -6.04 -7.83
CA LEU A 222 4.24 -6.24 -9.11
C LEU A 222 5.07 -7.17 -9.99
N PHE A 223 4.41 -8.07 -10.70
CA PHE A 223 5.00 -9.05 -11.60
C PHE A 223 4.33 -8.99 -12.97
N GLY A 224 5.10 -9.27 -14.01
CA GLY A 224 4.60 -9.33 -15.38
C GLY A 224 5.45 -8.52 -16.35
N ASP A 225 5.25 -8.78 -17.64
CA ASP A 225 6.00 -8.12 -18.71
C ASP A 225 5.79 -6.62 -18.75
N THR A 226 4.64 -6.13 -18.26
CA THR A 226 4.36 -4.70 -18.17
C THR A 226 5.35 -3.96 -17.27
N VAL A 227 5.77 -4.57 -16.15
CA VAL A 227 6.77 -3.97 -15.24
C VAL A 227 8.13 -3.89 -15.95
N ASN A 228 8.52 -4.97 -16.62
CA ASN A 228 9.78 -5.06 -17.34
C ASN A 228 9.84 -4.09 -18.54
N ALA A 229 8.72 -3.92 -19.25
CA ALA A 229 8.61 -2.98 -20.35
C ALA A 229 8.69 -1.52 -19.87
N ALA A 230 8.05 -1.18 -18.74
CA ALA A 230 8.17 0.14 -18.13
C ALA A 230 9.62 0.45 -17.73
N ALA A 231 10.31 -0.51 -17.12
CA ALA A 231 11.73 -0.38 -16.76
C ALA A 231 12.62 -0.17 -18.00
N ARG A 232 12.41 -0.95 -19.08
CA ARG A 232 13.16 -0.75 -20.33
C ARG A 232 12.91 0.63 -20.95
N LEU A 233 11.68 1.14 -20.89
CA LEU A 233 11.37 2.48 -21.39
C LEU A 233 12.10 3.57 -20.60
N GLU A 234 12.24 3.43 -19.28
CA GLU A 234 13.02 4.36 -18.47
C GLU A 234 14.51 4.33 -18.89
N GLN A 235 15.08 3.13 -19.05
CA GLN A 235 16.49 2.97 -19.41
C GLN A 235 16.86 3.62 -20.76
N HIS A 236 15.93 3.61 -21.72
CA HIS A 236 16.11 4.24 -23.03
C HIS A 236 15.62 5.69 -23.07
N CYS A 237 15.11 6.22 -21.94
CA CYS A 237 14.57 7.57 -21.87
C CYS A 237 15.70 8.61 -21.87
N PRO A 238 15.66 9.64 -22.73
CA PRO A 238 16.58 10.75 -22.61
C PRO A 238 16.32 11.56 -21.32
N PRO A 239 17.32 12.26 -20.79
CA PRO A 239 17.20 13.05 -19.58
C PRO A 239 16.04 14.04 -19.59
N SER A 240 15.38 14.20 -18.45
CA SER A 240 14.26 15.13 -18.23
C SER A 240 13.02 14.88 -19.11
N ARG A 241 12.87 13.67 -19.67
CA ARG A 241 11.71 13.27 -20.46
C ARG A 241 10.94 12.10 -19.82
N LEU A 242 9.74 11.89 -20.37
CA LEU A 242 8.88 10.76 -20.11
C LEU A 242 8.71 10.01 -21.43
N LEU A 243 9.12 8.74 -21.45
CA LEU A 243 8.79 7.83 -22.55
C LEU A 243 7.57 7.00 -22.16
N ALA A 244 6.54 7.05 -23.00
CA ALA A 244 5.34 6.25 -22.84
C ALA A 244 5.25 5.23 -23.97
N SER A 245 4.92 3.98 -23.63
CA SER A 245 4.57 2.96 -24.64
C SER A 245 3.34 3.38 -25.46
N SER A 246 3.13 2.76 -26.63
CA SER A 246 1.90 2.91 -27.42
C SER A 246 0.64 2.63 -26.61
N ALA A 247 0.62 1.54 -25.83
CA ALA A 247 -0.50 1.16 -24.97
C ALA A 247 -0.85 2.26 -23.95
N ALA A 248 0.16 2.83 -23.29
CA ALA A 248 -0.06 3.95 -22.37
C ALA A 248 -0.47 5.23 -23.11
N ALA A 249 0.11 5.51 -24.28
CA ALA A 249 -0.20 6.69 -25.08
C ALA A 249 -1.65 6.67 -25.58
N GLU A 250 -2.17 5.52 -26.00
CA GLU A 250 -3.57 5.36 -26.40
C GLU A 250 -4.55 5.68 -25.28
N LEU A 251 -4.24 5.24 -24.05
CA LEU A 251 -5.03 5.56 -22.86
C LEU A 251 -4.91 7.04 -22.44
N LEU A 252 -3.84 7.72 -22.86
CA LEU A 252 -3.65 9.16 -22.65
C LEU A 252 -4.35 10.01 -23.71
N ARG A 253 -4.61 9.51 -24.93
CA ARG A 253 -5.21 10.28 -26.04
C ARG A 253 -6.53 10.99 -25.70
N PRO A 254 -7.46 10.41 -24.93
CA PRO A 254 -8.68 11.11 -24.51
C PRO A 254 -8.40 12.31 -23.57
N ALA A 255 -7.29 12.27 -22.83
CA ALA A 255 -6.85 13.31 -21.89
C ALA A 255 -5.77 14.25 -22.47
N ALA A 256 -5.20 13.91 -23.62
CA ALA A 256 -4.02 14.55 -24.19
C ALA A 256 -4.40 15.76 -25.07
N ASN A 257 -4.81 16.84 -24.39
CA ASN A 257 -4.45 18.19 -24.82
C ASN A 257 -3.05 18.59 -24.27
N LEU A 258 -2.20 17.60 -23.97
CA LEU A 258 -0.90 17.77 -23.33
C LEU A 258 0.22 17.63 -24.38
N ARG A 259 0.72 18.77 -24.84
CA ARG A 259 1.91 18.89 -25.69
C ARG A 259 3.12 18.27 -24.98
N GLY A 260 3.80 17.29 -25.59
CA GLY A 260 5.17 16.92 -25.22
C GLY A 260 5.55 15.45 -25.16
N VAL A 261 4.70 14.50 -25.58
CA VAL A 261 5.07 13.07 -25.60
C VAL A 261 5.67 12.71 -26.97
N GLY A 262 6.99 12.55 -27.03
CA GLY A 262 7.66 11.96 -28.18
C GLY A 262 7.29 10.49 -28.31
N HIS A 263 6.73 10.10 -29.44
CA HIS A 263 6.43 8.71 -29.76
C HIS A 263 7.75 8.03 -30.19
N GLY A 264 8.20 7.03 -29.44
CA GLY A 264 9.23 6.10 -29.90
C GLY A 264 8.56 5.00 -30.74
N ALA A 265 9.11 4.76 -31.93
CA ALA A 265 8.75 3.63 -32.78
C ALA A 265 9.33 2.32 -32.24
#